data_AF-A0A529GG79-F1
#
_entry.id   AF-A0A529GG79-F1
#
_cell.length_a   1.000
_cell.length_b   1.000
_cell.length_c   1.000
_cell.angle_alpha   90.00
_cell.angle_beta   90.00
_cell.angle_gamma   90.00
#
_symmetry.space_group_name_H-M   'P 1'
#
loop_
_entity.id
_entity.type
_entity.pdbx_description
1 polymer ?
#
loop_
_entity_poly.entity_id
_entity_poly.type
_entity_poly.pdbx_seq_one_letter_code
_entity_poly.pdbx_strand_id
1 'polypeptide(L)' 'MSGINDYIDSEVKSNDVVLFMKGTPGFPQCGFSGQVVQILDYIGADYKGVNVLTSAELRQGIKDYSNWPTIPQLYV' A
#
# COMPACT_ATOMS: atom_id res chain seq x y z
N MET A 1 11.65 17.11 -3.94
CA MET A 1 10.58 16.12 -4.14
C MET A 1 9.38 16.58 -3.31
N SER A 2 8.15 16.33 -3.73
CA SER A 2 6.97 16.65 -2.90
C SER A 2 7.01 15.79 -1.64
N GLY A 3 6.57 16.33 -0.50
CA GLY A 3 6.66 15.61 0.78
C GLY A 3 5.99 14.23 0.77
N ILE A 4 4.93 14.05 -0.05
CA ILE A 4 4.27 12.76 -0.19
C ILE A 4 5.11 11.71 -0.92
N ASN A 5 5.88 12.12 -1.95
CA ASN A 5 6.73 11.19 -2.68
C ASN A 5 7.89 10.72 -1.82
N ASP A 6 8.45 11.62 -1.00
CA ASP A 6 9.50 11.26 -0.04
C ASP A 6 8.97 10.29 1.04
N TYR A 7 7.73 10.48 1.49
CA TYR A 7 7.07 9.53 2.39
C TYR A 7 6.89 8.15 1.74
N ILE A 8 6.37 8.10 0.51
CA ILE A 8 6.16 6.84 -0.22
C ILE A 8 7.50 6.13 -0.46
N ASP A 9 8.51 6.85 -0.92
CA ASP A 9 9.85 6.31 -1.16
C ASP A 9 10.46 5.73 0.12
N SER A 10 10.31 6.44 1.25
CA SER A 10 10.73 5.95 2.57
C SER A 10 10.00 4.66 2.96
N GLU A 11 8.68 4.59 2.77
CA GLU A 11 7.89 3.39 3.08
C GLU A 11 8.29 2.18 2.21
N VAL A 12 8.56 2.41 0.92
CA VAL A 12 9.00 1.34 0.01
C VAL A 12 10.42 0.86 0.36
N LYS A 13 11.33 1.76 0.74
CA LYS A 13 12.73 1.40 1.01
C LYS A 13 12.98 0.90 2.42
N SER A 14 12.13 1.24 3.39
CA SER A 14 12.34 0.91 4.80
C SER A 14 11.65 -0.38 5.25
N ASN A 15 10.85 -1.02 4.38
CA ASN A 15 10.14 -2.25 4.69
C ASN A 15 10.42 -3.29 3.60
N ASP A 16 10.73 -4.52 4.01
CA ASP A 16 10.98 -5.63 3.07
C ASP A 16 9.76 -5.97 2.21
N VAL A 17 8.56 -5.78 2.77
CA VAL A 17 7.29 -5.91 2.05
C VAL A 17 6.33 -4.80 2.49
N VAL A 18 5.80 -4.02 1.55
CA VAL A 18 4.80 -2.99 1.83
C VAL A 18 3.61 -3.08 0.87
N LEU A 19 2.42 -3.02 1.45
CA LEU A 19 1.15 -3.07 0.75
C LEU A 19 0.39 -1.74 0.92
N PHE A 20 0.33 -0.95 -0.16
CA PHE A 20 -0.58 0.19 -0.23
C PHE A 20 -1.98 -0.31 -0.58
N MET A 21 -2.93 -0.12 0.34
CA MET A 21 -4.27 -0.72 0.25
C MET A 21 -5.38 0.25 0.69
N LYS A 22 -6.62 -0.12 0.37
CA LYS A 22 -7.83 0.58 0.83
C LYS A 22 -8.31 -0.06 2.14
N GLY A 23 -8.18 0.66 3.25
CA GLY A 23 -8.40 0.12 4.60
C GLY A 23 -7.09 -0.38 5.22
N THR A 24 -7.18 -1.23 6.24
CA THR A 24 -6.03 -1.84 6.92
C THR A 24 -6.08 -3.36 6.79
N PRO A 25 -4.99 -4.10 7.08
CA PRO A 25 -5.02 -5.57 7.03
C PRO A 25 -6.14 -6.19 7.88
N GLY A 26 -6.37 -5.65 9.10
CA GLY A 26 -7.46 -6.09 9.97
C GLY A 26 -8.85 -5.59 9.56
N PHE A 27 -8.95 -4.55 8.72
CA PHE A 27 -10.22 -4.01 8.24
C PHE A 27 -10.11 -3.52 6.78
N PRO A 28 -10.04 -4.43 5.80
CA PRO A 28 -9.94 -4.06 4.40
C PRO A 28 -11.28 -3.48 3.91
N GLN A 29 -11.21 -2.36 3.19
CA GLN A 29 -12.39 -1.63 2.69
C GLN A 29 -12.60 -1.79 1.17
N CYS A 30 -11.92 -2.75 0.57
CA CYS A 30 -12.04 -3.08 -0.86
C CYS A 30 -11.74 -4.57 -1.06
N GLY A 31 -12.55 -5.26 -1.88
CA GLY A 31 -12.38 -6.70 -2.14
C GLY A 31 -10.98 -7.06 -2.65
N PHE A 32 -10.42 -6.26 -3.56
CA PHE A 32 -9.05 -6.49 -4.05
C PHE A 32 -7.99 -6.33 -2.95
N SER A 33 -8.15 -5.33 -2.07
CA SER A 33 -7.25 -5.15 -0.92
C SER A 33 -7.36 -6.31 0.06
N GLY A 34 -8.59 -6.78 0.35
CA GLY A 34 -8.81 -7.95 1.21
C GLY A 34 -8.23 -9.23 0.61
N GLN A 35 -8.31 -9.41 -0.71
CA GLN A 35 -7.72 -10.57 -1.38
C GLN A 35 -6.19 -10.61 -1.26
N VAL A 36 -5.50 -9.47 -1.41
CA VAL A 36 -4.03 -9.44 -1.24
C VAL A 36 -3.65 -9.75 0.21
N VAL A 37 -4.36 -9.19 1.19
CA VAL A 37 -4.17 -9.50 2.62
C VAL A 37 -4.33 -11.01 2.87
N GLN A 38 -5.41 -11.63 2.38
CA GLN A 38 -5.63 -13.07 2.54
C GLN A 38 -4.49 -13.91 1.95
N ILE A 39 -3.94 -13.51 0.80
CA ILE A 39 -2.82 -14.21 0.17
C ILE A 39 -1.55 -14.07 1.03
N LEU A 40 -1.23 -12.85 1.47
CA LEU A 40 -0.04 -12.58 2.30
C LEU A 40 -0.11 -13.29 3.65
N ASP A 41 -1.29 -13.30 4.28
CA ASP A 41 -1.53 -13.99 5.53
C ASP A 41 -1.44 -15.53 5.35
N TYR A 42 -1.96 -16.06 4.23
CA TYR A 42 -1.87 -17.49 3.93
C TYR A 42 -0.42 -17.98 3.73
N ILE A 43 0.42 -17.17 3.09
CA ILE A 43 1.85 -17.51 2.91
C ILE A 43 2.69 -17.22 4.17
N GLY A 44 2.12 -16.57 5.18
CA GLY A 44 2.81 -16.19 6.41
C GLY A 44 3.89 -15.13 6.20
N ALA A 45 3.69 -14.22 5.25
CA ALA A 45 4.63 -13.11 5.02
C ALA A 45 4.37 -11.98 6.01
N ASP A 46 5.44 -11.44 6.60
CA ASP A 46 5.39 -10.17 7.34
C ASP A 46 5.39 -9.01 6.34
N TYR A 47 4.45 -8.06 6.50
CA TYR A 47 4.35 -6.88 5.63
C TYR A 47 3.77 -5.69 6.37
N LYS A 48 4.08 -4.49 5.87
CA LYS A 48 3.46 -3.25 6.32
C LYS A 48 2.24 -2.91 5.45
N GLY A 49 1.08 -2.71 6.08
CA GLY A 49 -0.11 -2.21 5.40
C GLY A 49 -0.24 -0.69 5.50
N VAL A 50 -0.26 0.02 4.38
CA VAL A 50 -0.46 1.48 4.31
C VAL A 50 -1.86 1.79 3.77
N ASN A 51 -2.69 2.41 4.62
CA ASN A 51 -4.07 2.78 4.24
C ASN A 51 -4.09 4.07 3.42
N VAL A 52 -4.34 3.97 2.11
CA VAL A 52 -4.40 5.13 1.21
C VAL A 52 -5.68 5.95 1.36
N LEU A 53 -6.68 5.48 2.11
CA LEU A 53 -7.94 6.23 2.30
C LEU A 53 -7.81 7.35 3.35
N THR A 54 -6.71 7.38 4.11
CA THR A 54 -6.46 8.42 5.11
C THR A 54 -6.06 9.76 4.49
N SER A 55 -5.55 9.76 3.25
CA SER A 55 -5.09 10.96 2.55
C SER A 55 -5.32 10.84 1.05
N ALA A 56 -6.00 11.83 0.46
CA ALA A 56 -6.17 11.95 -0.98
C ALA A 56 -4.82 12.16 -1.69
N GLU A 57 -3.90 12.88 -1.05
CA GLU A 57 -2.54 13.11 -1.55
C GLU A 57 -1.76 11.80 -1.62
N LEU A 58 -1.83 10.95 -0.58
CA LEU A 58 -1.20 9.62 -0.57
C LEU A 58 -1.78 8.72 -1.67
N ARG A 59 -3.11 8.72 -1.80
CA ARG A 59 -3.81 7.91 -2.81
C ARG A 59 -3.45 8.28 -4.23
N GLN A 60 -3.24 9.56 -4.51
CA GLN A 60 -2.82 10.01 -5.83
C GLN A 60 -1.31 9.81 -6.01
N GLY A 61 -0.52 10.20 -5.00
CA GLY A 61 0.94 10.09 -4.99
C GLY A 61 1.43 8.67 -5.27
N ILE A 62 0.82 7.63 -4.68
CA ILE A 62 1.24 6.25 -4.95
C ILE A 62 1.02 5.80 -6.39
N LYS A 63 -0.05 6.30 -7.04
CA LYS A 63 -0.31 6.01 -8.45
C LYS A 63 0.68 6.69 -9.36
N ASP A 64 1.02 7.93 -9.04
CA ASP A 64 1.97 8.72 -9.83
C ASP A 64 3.40 8.18 -9.64
N TYR A 65 3.76 7.83 -8.40
CA TYR A 65 5.05 7.23 -8.04
C TYR A 65 5.29 5.89 -8.76
N SER A 66 4.27 5.03 -8.79
CA SER A 66 4.33 3.72 -9.46
C SER A 66 4.14 3.78 -10.98
N ASN A 67 3.70 4.93 -11.50
CA ASN A 67 3.09 5.03 -12.82
C ASN A 67 2.00 3.96 -13.06
N TRP A 68 1.21 3.66 -12.01
CA TRP A 68 0.19 2.61 -12.02
C TRP A 68 -1.13 3.09 -11.42
N PRO A 69 -2.28 2.99 -12.14
CA PRO A 69 -3.49 3.71 -11.77
C PRO A 69 -4.33 3.06 -10.65
N THR A 70 -4.08 1.79 -10.32
CA THR A 70 -4.94 0.99 -9.42
C THR A 70 -4.30 0.72 -8.06
N ILE A 71 -5.16 0.34 -7.10
CA ILE A 71 -4.84 -0.02 -5.72
C ILE A 71 -5.65 -1.29 -5.42
N PRO A 72 -5.11 -2.32 -4.74
CA PRO A 72 -3.85 -2.35 -3.99
C PRO A 72 -2.56 -2.37 -4.84
N GLN A 73 -1.44 -1.94 -4.25
CA GLN A 73 -0.09 -2.06 -4.81
C GLN A 73 0.85 -2.68 -3.78
N LEU A 74 1.55 -3.75 -4.17
CA LEU A 74 2.52 -4.48 -3.35
C LEU A 74 3.94 -4.18 -3.84
N TYR A 75 4.84 -3.89 -2.91
CA TYR A 75 6.27 -3.71 -3.16
C TYR A 75 7.07 -4.71 -2.32
N VAL A 76 8.15 -5.20 -2.91
CA VAL A 76 9.15 -6.13 -2.36
C VAL A 76 10.52 -5.67 -2.84
#